data_AF-A0A1W9RMR1-F1
#
_entry.id   AF-A0A1W9RMR1-F1
#
_cell.length_a   1.000
_cell.length_b   1.000
_cell.length_c   1.000
_cell.angle_alpha   90.00
_cell.angle_beta   90.00
_cell.angle_gamma   90.00
#
_symmetry.space_group_name_H-M   'P 1'
#
loop_
_entity.id
_entity.type
_entity.pdbx_description
1 polymer ?
#
loop_
_entity_poly.entity_id
_entity_poly.type
_entity_poly.pdbx_seq_one_letter_code
_entity_poly.pdbx_strand_id
1 'polypeptide(L)'
;MEHFLLVIGTGDFMNIKEDEVDPNKEMQSSFIDRLEKGNGEQNTYRVIIDGINAEVETKDSFAIKLSLFAKLPVTKVKHMVKTLPSVALRFSDELRAKKLVSLIEEAGGYAHIEADKKKAVPKKAKSKERFCRKCGFPLKDGEKYCSFCLTPVDEAEEEHVKAAEKALQKKKRVRSIPPKRLYVYFAIMIFILIVKLLIG
;
A
#
# COMPACT_ATOMS: atom_id res chain seq x y z
N MET A 1 -4.23 -5.99 -22.33
CA MET A 1 -4.24 -7.21 -21.48
C MET A 1 -3.03 -7.09 -20.57
N GLU A 2 -3.07 -6.96 -19.25
CA GLU A 2 -4.07 -6.75 -18.21
C GLU A 2 -3.30 -6.06 -17.07
N HIS A 3 -3.88 -5.01 -16.46
CA HIS A 3 -3.29 -4.36 -15.28
C HIS A 3 -3.76 -5.09 -14.02
N PHE A 4 -2.88 -5.85 -13.37
CA PHE A 4 -3.16 -6.47 -12.07
C PHE A 4 -2.63 -5.57 -10.93
N LEU A 5 -3.50 -4.72 -10.40
CA LEU A 5 -3.35 -4.07 -9.10
C LEU A 5 -3.77 -5.05 -8.01
N LEU A 6 -2.80 -5.67 -7.32
CA LEU A 6 -3.07 -6.47 -6.13
C LEU A 6 -2.77 -5.65 -4.87
N VAL A 7 -3.85 -5.16 -4.27
CA VAL A 7 -3.92 -4.70 -2.89
C VAL A 7 -3.74 -5.93 -2.00
N ILE A 8 -2.63 -6.02 -1.27
CA ILE A 8 -2.46 -7.06 -0.25
C ILE A 8 -2.77 -6.44 1.10
N GLY A 9 -3.83 -6.97 1.71
CA GLY A 9 -4.38 -6.55 2.99
C GLY A 9 -3.44 -6.78 4.16
N THR A 10 -3.63 -5.94 5.16
CA THR A 10 -3.16 -6.10 6.54
C THR A 10 -3.85 -7.33 7.14
N GLY A 11 -3.11 -8.43 7.25
CA GLY A 11 -3.52 -9.64 7.96
C GLY A 11 -2.77 -9.72 9.29
N ASP A 12 -3.54 -9.81 10.37
CA ASP A 12 -3.11 -9.91 11.76
C ASP A 12 -2.06 -11.00 11.99
N PHE A 13 -0.92 -10.63 12.56
CA PHE A 13 0.05 -11.57 13.11
C PHE A 13 -0.25 -11.79 14.58
N MET A 14 -0.85 -12.94 14.90
CA MET A 14 -1.03 -13.41 16.27
C MET A 14 0.29 -13.83 16.91
N ASN A 15 0.36 -13.49 18.20
CA ASN A 15 1.32 -13.90 19.23
C ASN A 15 1.79 -15.35 19.13
N ILE A 16 3.11 -15.54 19.25
CA ILE A 16 3.70 -16.79 19.73
C ILE A 16 4.73 -16.42 20.80
N LYS A 17 4.57 -17.09 21.94
CA LYS A 17 5.26 -16.93 23.22
C LYS A 17 6.78 -17.00 23.07
N GLU A 18 7.45 -16.09 23.75
CA GLU A 18 8.88 -16.11 24.01
C GLU A 18 9.12 -17.05 25.19
N ASP A 19 9.87 -18.12 24.98
CA ASP A 19 10.42 -18.94 26.05
C ASP A 19 11.73 -18.29 26.55
N GLU A 20 11.66 -17.86 27.81
CA GLU A 20 12.72 -17.63 28.83
C GLU A 20 14.04 -16.97 28.42
N VAL A 21 14.14 -15.64 28.67
CA VAL A 21 15.40 -14.94 28.97
C VAL A 21 15.20 -13.87 30.07
N ASP A 22 15.83 -14.12 31.22
CA ASP A 22 16.27 -13.23 32.32
C ASP A 22 15.34 -12.13 32.93
N PRO A 23 14.94 -12.26 34.23
CA PRO A 23 13.86 -11.47 34.86
C PRO A 23 14.23 -10.07 35.42
N ASN A 24 15.35 -9.44 35.01
CA ASN A 24 15.79 -8.16 35.63
C ASN A 24 15.92 -6.97 34.67
N LYS A 25 15.21 -6.99 33.53
CA LYS A 25 15.24 -5.88 32.53
C LYS A 25 13.88 -5.26 32.20
N GLU A 26 12.79 -5.76 32.78
CA GLU A 26 11.42 -5.36 32.42
C GLU A 26 11.01 -3.96 32.88
N MET A 27 11.72 -3.32 33.81
CA MET A 27 11.25 -2.05 34.38
C MET A 27 11.59 -0.80 33.55
N GLN A 28 12.46 -0.91 32.53
CA GLN A 28 12.90 0.25 31.72
C GLN A 28 12.32 0.31 30.30
N SER A 29 11.77 -0.79 29.77
CA SER A 29 11.27 -0.84 28.38
C SER A 29 9.91 -0.18 28.17
N SER A 30 9.08 -0.11 29.21
CA SER A 30 7.73 0.49 29.12
C SER A 30 7.72 2.03 29.11
N PHE A 31 8.82 2.68 29.52
CA PHE A 31 8.97 4.13 29.51
C PHE A 31 9.48 4.66 28.15
N ILE A 32 10.32 3.90 27.47
CA ILE A 32 10.83 4.26 26.13
C ILE A 32 9.72 4.14 25.08
N ASP A 33 8.80 3.18 25.24
CA ASP A 33 7.73 2.90 24.28
C ASP A 33 6.62 3.98 24.22
N ARG A 34 6.61 4.92 25.18
CA ARG A 34 5.64 6.04 25.21
C ARG A 34 6.17 7.34 24.61
N LEU A 35 7.49 7.46 24.35
CA LEU A 35 8.09 8.71 23.89
C LEU A 35 8.19 8.84 22.36
N GLU A 36 7.96 7.78 21.58
CA GLU A 36 7.99 7.85 20.11
C GLU A 36 6.66 8.25 19.46
N LYS A 37 5.60 8.49 20.25
CA LYS A 37 4.35 9.11 19.75
C LYS A 37 4.46 10.63 19.74
N GLY A 38 5.37 11.13 18.91
CA GLY A 38 5.58 12.56 18.71
C GLY A 38 5.97 12.88 17.27
N ASN A 39 4.96 12.93 16.39
CA ASN A 39 4.94 13.75 15.18
C ASN A 39 6.24 13.77 14.32
N GLY A 40 6.38 12.86 13.36
CA GLY A 40 7.51 12.89 12.41
C GLY A 40 7.20 12.08 11.17
N GLU A 41 7.60 12.60 10.01
CA GLU A 41 7.52 12.03 8.66
C GLU A 41 7.21 10.53 8.59
N GLN A 42 6.10 10.14 7.94
CA GLN A 42 5.81 8.72 7.64
C GLN A 42 6.84 8.20 6.60
N ASN A 43 8.04 7.89 7.08
CA ASN A 43 9.09 7.27 6.29
C ASN A 43 8.66 5.83 6.02
N THR A 44 8.53 5.49 4.74
CA THR A 44 8.32 4.12 4.33
C THR A 44 9.68 3.54 3.95
N TYR A 45 10.08 2.45 4.58
CA TYR A 45 11.33 1.76 4.29
C TYR A 45 11.06 0.66 3.27
N ARG A 46 11.84 0.62 2.19
CA ARG A 46 11.84 -0.49 1.24
C ARG A 46 13.10 -1.30 1.43
N VAL A 47 12.94 -2.62 1.50
CA VAL A 47 14.07 -3.55 1.48
C VAL A 47 14.23 -4.06 0.06
N ILE A 48 15.39 -3.81 -0.53
CA ILE A 48 15.74 -4.22 -1.90
C ILE A 48 16.76 -5.34 -1.79
N ILE A 49 16.52 -6.44 -2.49
CA ILE A 49 17.47 -7.54 -2.63
C ILE A 49 18.28 -7.26 -3.89
N ASP A 50 19.58 -7.11 -3.75
CA ASP A 50 20.50 -6.80 -4.84
C ASP A 50 21.00 -8.06 -5.55
N GLY A 51 21.27 -9.10 -4.77
CA GLY A 51 21.97 -10.28 -5.26
C GLY A 51 21.91 -11.46 -4.30
N ILE A 52 22.47 -12.58 -4.75
CA ILE A 52 22.65 -13.81 -3.97
C ILE A 52 24.11 -14.21 -4.10
N ASN A 53 24.71 -14.66 -3.00
CA ASN A 53 26.04 -15.23 -3.02
C ASN A 53 26.00 -16.65 -3.63
N ALA A 54 26.33 -16.74 -4.92
CA ALA A 54 26.28 -18.00 -5.68
C ALA A 54 27.34 -19.03 -5.24
N GLU A 55 28.36 -18.62 -4.48
CA GLU A 55 29.37 -19.53 -3.93
C GLU A 55 28.87 -20.27 -2.69
N VAL A 56 27.92 -19.66 -1.95
CA VAL A 56 27.38 -20.19 -0.70
C VAL A 56 26.03 -20.86 -0.90
N GLU A 57 25.17 -20.29 -1.76
CA GLU A 57 23.76 -20.69 -1.88
C GLU A 57 23.30 -20.74 -3.35
N THR A 58 22.50 -21.75 -3.71
CA THR A 58 21.83 -21.76 -5.01
C THR A 58 20.61 -20.83 -5.00
N LYS A 59 20.21 -20.32 -6.17
CA LYS A 59 19.02 -19.47 -6.32
C LYS A 59 17.75 -20.12 -5.77
N ASP A 60 17.61 -21.43 -5.94
CA ASP A 60 16.44 -22.17 -5.47
C ASP A 60 16.49 -22.42 -3.95
N SER A 61 17.66 -22.75 -3.39
CA SER A 61 17.85 -22.89 -1.94
C SER A 61 17.59 -21.57 -1.20
N PHE A 62 18.14 -20.47 -1.74
CA PHE A 62 17.89 -19.12 -1.24
C PHE A 62 16.39 -18.79 -1.25
N ALA A 63 15.70 -19.08 -2.37
CA ALA A 63 14.27 -18.81 -2.49
C ALA A 63 13.45 -19.57 -1.45
N ILE A 64 13.82 -20.81 -1.13
CA ILE A 64 13.16 -21.61 -0.10
C ILE A 64 13.42 -21.02 1.28
N LYS A 65 14.67 -20.73 1.66
CA LYS A 65 14.99 -20.12 2.98
C LYS A 65 14.27 -18.80 3.18
N LEU A 66 14.36 -17.91 2.19
CA LEU A 66 13.71 -16.60 2.25
C LEU A 66 12.18 -16.74 2.31
N SER A 67 11.59 -17.73 1.63
CA SER A 67 10.15 -18.01 1.72
C SER A 67 9.72 -18.35 3.16
N LEU A 68 10.54 -19.10 3.89
CA LEU A 68 10.28 -19.49 5.27
C LEU A 68 10.44 -18.29 6.22
N PHE A 69 11.53 -17.53 6.08
CA PHE A 69 11.80 -16.37 6.94
C PHE A 69 10.81 -15.23 6.73
N ALA A 70 10.47 -14.92 5.48
CA ALA A 70 9.54 -13.85 5.15
C ALA A 70 8.06 -14.30 5.12
N LYS A 71 7.78 -15.60 5.34
CA LYS A 71 6.44 -16.22 5.18
C LYS A 71 5.79 -15.85 3.85
N LEU A 72 6.58 -15.86 2.78
CA LEU A 72 6.14 -15.58 1.42
C LEU A 72 5.99 -16.88 0.63
N PRO A 73 5.06 -16.97 -0.33
CA PRO A 73 4.97 -18.16 -1.18
C PRO A 73 6.24 -18.31 -2.03
N VAL A 74 6.79 -19.53 -2.09
CA VAL A 74 8.04 -19.86 -2.79
C VAL A 74 8.01 -19.38 -4.25
N THR A 75 6.86 -19.47 -4.92
CA THR A 75 6.69 -19.03 -6.30
C THR A 75 6.98 -17.54 -6.48
N LYS A 76 6.52 -16.71 -5.54
CA LYS A 76 6.79 -15.27 -5.53
C LYS A 76 8.26 -14.99 -5.29
N VAL A 77 8.86 -15.67 -4.32
CA VAL A 77 10.29 -15.49 -4.02
C VAL A 77 11.16 -15.94 -5.19
N LYS A 78 10.85 -17.07 -5.83
CA LYS A 78 11.54 -17.55 -7.02
C LYS A 78 11.46 -16.55 -8.18
N HIS A 79 10.32 -15.88 -8.36
CA HIS A 79 10.19 -14.81 -9.35
C HIS A 79 11.06 -13.58 -8.98
N MET A 80 11.08 -13.18 -7.71
CA MET A 80 11.91 -12.08 -7.21
C MET A 80 13.40 -12.35 -7.45
N VAL A 81 13.86 -13.55 -7.11
CA VAL A 81 15.25 -14.00 -7.30
C VAL A 81 15.65 -14.03 -8.77
N LYS A 82 14.72 -14.32 -9.68
CA LYS A 82 14.99 -14.26 -11.13
C LYS A 82 15.08 -12.83 -11.68
N THR A 83 14.49 -11.86 -10.98
CA THR A 83 14.36 -10.47 -11.43
C THR A 83 15.15 -9.50 -10.55
N LEU A 84 16.26 -9.98 -9.98
CA LEU A 84 17.14 -9.14 -9.16
C LEU A 84 17.77 -8.01 -9.98
N PRO A 85 17.90 -6.79 -9.42
CA PRO A 85 17.48 -6.40 -8.06
C PRO A 85 15.96 -6.24 -7.92
N SER A 86 15.39 -6.68 -6.79
CA SER A 86 13.93 -6.63 -6.58
C SER A 86 13.53 -6.16 -5.19
N VAL A 87 12.41 -5.44 -5.09
CA VAL A 87 11.86 -4.99 -3.81
C VAL A 87 11.22 -6.18 -3.10
N ALA A 88 11.75 -6.52 -1.93
CA ALA A 88 11.22 -7.60 -1.11
C ALA A 88 9.92 -7.20 -0.42
N LEU A 89 10.02 -6.22 0.47
CA LEU A 89 8.93 -5.78 1.33
C LEU A 89 9.08 -4.29 1.66
N ARG A 90 7.96 -3.68 2.06
CA ARG A 90 7.89 -2.29 2.53
C ARG A 90 7.42 -2.27 3.97
N PHE A 91 8.03 -1.42 4.77
CA PHE A 91 7.75 -1.29 6.21
C PHE A 91 7.53 0.18 6.58
N SER A 92 6.70 0.41 7.59
CA SER A 92 6.64 1.70 8.31
C SER A 92 7.75 1.84 9.33
N ASP A 93 8.25 0.71 9.84
CA ASP A 93 9.13 0.66 11.00
C ASP A 93 10.56 0.29 10.54
N GLU A 94 11.54 1.09 10.95
CA GLU A 94 12.94 0.89 10.56
C GLU A 94 13.52 -0.42 11.14
N LEU A 95 13.17 -0.73 12.39
CA LEU A 95 13.63 -1.95 13.08
C LEU A 95 13.20 -3.22 12.33
N ARG A 96 11.99 -3.24 11.78
CA ARG A 96 11.48 -4.37 11.01
C ARG A 96 12.21 -4.50 9.67
N ALA A 97 12.51 -3.39 9.02
CA ALA A 97 13.29 -3.38 7.79
C ALA A 97 14.72 -3.91 8.03
N LYS A 98 15.38 -3.47 9.11
CA LYS A 98 16.71 -3.97 9.52
C LYS A 98 16.70 -5.46 9.83
N LYS A 99 15.69 -5.94 10.57
CA LYS A 99 15.51 -7.36 10.86
C LYS A 99 15.29 -8.19 9.58
N LEU A 100 14.59 -7.66 8.58
CA LEU A 100 14.45 -8.38 7.32
C LEU A 100 15.78 -8.46 6.56
N VAL A 101 16.57 -7.39 6.56
CA VAL A 101 17.91 -7.41 5.92
C VAL A 101 18.79 -8.47 6.56
N SER A 102 18.84 -8.53 7.89
CA SER A 102 19.64 -9.57 8.57
C SER A 102 19.19 -10.98 8.19
N LEU A 103 17.88 -11.24 8.08
CA LEU A 103 17.36 -12.53 7.64
C LEU A 103 17.73 -12.86 6.18
N ILE A 104 17.83 -11.85 5.31
CA ILE A 104 18.24 -12.05 3.91
C ILE A 104 19.74 -12.35 3.83
N GLU A 105 20.56 -11.68 4.64
CA GLU A 105 22.00 -11.92 4.73
C GLU A 105 22.29 -13.32 5.30
N GLU A 106 21.58 -13.73 6.35
CA GLU A 106 21.64 -15.08 6.91
C GLU A 106 21.20 -16.15 5.89
N ALA A 107 20.29 -15.83 4.98
CA ALA A 107 19.89 -16.70 3.89
C ALA A 107 20.93 -16.77 2.75
N GLY A 108 22.00 -15.98 2.78
CA GLY A 108 23.04 -15.92 1.74
C GLY A 108 22.78 -14.87 0.65
N GLY A 109 21.90 -13.89 0.90
CA GLY A 109 21.59 -12.79 -0.02
C GLY A 109 22.23 -11.46 0.36
N TYR A 110 22.20 -10.50 -0.55
CA TYR A 110 22.57 -9.11 -0.29
C TYR A 110 21.32 -8.24 -0.38
N ALA A 111 21.10 -7.40 0.64
CA ALA A 111 19.99 -6.48 0.66
C ALA A 111 20.37 -5.14 1.29
N HIS A 112 19.74 -4.07 0.83
CA HIS A 112 19.86 -2.75 1.43
C HIS A 112 18.47 -2.13 1.68
N ILE A 113 18.46 -1.10 2.54
CA ILE A 113 17.25 -0.37 2.89
C ILE A 113 17.27 0.98 2.19
N GLU A 114 16.24 1.25 1.41
CA GLU A 114 15.99 2.57 0.85
C GLU A 114 14.83 3.22 1.61
N ALA A 115 15.10 4.38 2.23
CA ALA A 115 14.08 5.16 2.89
C ALA A 115 13.33 6.01 1.85
N ASP A 116 12.15 5.54 1.46
CA ASP A 116 11.20 6.37 0.73
C ASP A 116 10.61 7.38 1.71
N LYS A 117 11.19 8.58 1.72
CA LYS A 117 10.44 9.74 2.13
C LYS A 117 9.33 9.90 1.11
N LYS A 118 8.06 9.70 1.51
CA LYS A 118 6.94 10.23 0.73
C LYS A 118 7.13 11.74 0.70
N LYS A 119 7.87 12.26 -0.28
CA LYS A 119 7.70 13.65 -0.71
C LYS A 119 6.22 13.73 -0.97
N ALA A 120 5.52 14.47 -0.12
CA ALA A 120 4.13 14.80 -0.34
C ALA A 120 4.13 15.49 -1.70
N VAL A 121 3.84 14.74 -2.77
CA VAL A 121 3.47 15.33 -4.04
C VAL A 121 2.29 16.20 -3.65
N PRO A 122 2.41 17.54 -3.68
CA PRO A 122 1.29 18.38 -3.35
C PRO A 122 0.17 17.89 -4.24
N LYS A 123 -0.98 17.53 -3.66
CA LYS A 123 -2.20 17.25 -4.40
C LYS A 123 -2.57 18.55 -5.12
N LYS A 124 -1.87 18.87 -6.22
CA LYS A 124 -2.33 19.85 -7.19
C LYS A 124 -3.66 19.29 -7.66
N ALA A 125 -4.69 20.10 -7.46
CA ALA A 125 -6.04 19.84 -7.93
C ALA A 125 -5.95 19.25 -9.34
N LYS A 126 -6.68 18.17 -9.59
CA LYS A 126 -6.76 17.54 -10.91
C LYS A 126 -7.28 18.57 -11.92
N SER A 127 -6.39 19.34 -12.55
CA SER A 127 -6.66 19.91 -13.87
C SER A 127 -6.87 18.70 -14.78
N LYS A 128 -7.94 18.73 -15.58
CA LYS A 128 -8.22 17.64 -16.50
C LYS A 128 -7.12 17.67 -17.55
N GLU A 129 -6.16 16.75 -17.45
CA GLU A 129 -5.16 16.56 -18.51
C GLU A 129 -5.92 16.18 -19.79
N ARG A 130 -5.98 17.13 -20.72
CA ARG A 130 -6.51 16.91 -22.07
C ARG A 130 -5.35 16.54 -22.96
N PHE A 131 -5.60 15.69 -23.95
CA PHE A 131 -4.60 15.30 -24.93
C PHE A 131 -5.10 15.66 -26.32
N CYS A 132 -4.20 16.13 -27.17
CA CYS A 132 -4.52 16.40 -28.57
C CYS A 132 -4.92 15.10 -29.27
N ARG A 133 -6.09 15.08 -29.91
CA ARG A 133 -6.59 13.88 -30.62
C ARG A 133 -5.75 13.51 -31.84
N LYS A 134 -5.00 14.47 -32.39
CA LYS A 134 -4.18 14.25 -33.59
C LYS A 134 -2.79 13.70 -33.27
N CYS A 135 -2.13 14.19 -32.21
CA CYS A 135 -0.73 13.83 -31.91
C CYS A 135 -0.51 13.25 -30.51
N GLY A 136 -1.52 13.26 -29.63
CA GLY A 136 -1.41 12.78 -28.26
C GLY A 136 -0.68 13.74 -27.30
N PHE A 137 -0.30 14.94 -27.75
CA PHE A 137 0.40 15.91 -26.89
C PHE A 137 -0.53 16.44 -25.77
N PRO A 138 -0.05 16.54 -24.52
CA PRO A 138 -0.85 17.09 -23.42
C PRO A 138 -1.14 18.57 -23.65
N LEU A 139 -2.42 18.92 -23.66
CA LEU A 139 -2.93 20.28 -23.83
C LEU A 139 -3.14 20.93 -22.47
N LYS A 140 -2.77 22.21 -22.36
CA LYS A 140 -3.11 23.02 -21.19
C LYS A 140 -4.54 23.52 -21.30
N ASP A 141 -5.17 23.78 -20.16
CA ASP A 141 -6.52 24.33 -20.11
C ASP A 141 -6.57 25.71 -20.79
N GLY A 142 -7.49 25.88 -21.77
CA GLY A 142 -7.71 27.15 -22.47
C GLY A 142 -6.89 27.39 -23.74
N GLU A 143 -6.07 26.43 -24.19
CA GLU A 143 -5.35 26.54 -25.47
C GLU A 143 -6.29 26.26 -26.66
N LYS A 144 -6.41 27.22 -27.60
CA LYS A 144 -7.20 27.08 -28.83
C LYS A 144 -6.56 26.16 -29.88
N TYR A 145 -5.24 25.96 -29.78
CA TYR A 145 -4.44 25.17 -30.70
C TYR A 145 -3.47 24.28 -29.92
N CYS A 146 -3.17 23.11 -30.46
CA CYS A 146 -2.12 22.26 -29.90
C CYS A 146 -0.74 22.92 -30.07
N SER A 147 -0.04 23.14 -28.97
CA SER A 147 1.33 23.69 -28.96
C SER A 147 2.35 22.87 -29.76
N PHE A 148 2.08 21.59 -30.05
CA PHE A 148 2.99 20.71 -30.79
C PHE A 148 2.66 20.60 -32.28
N CYS A 149 1.40 20.34 -32.63
CA CYS A 149 0.98 20.07 -34.01
C CYS A 149 0.13 21.18 -34.65
N LEU A 150 -0.05 22.30 -33.94
CA LEU A 150 -0.79 23.51 -34.36
C LEU A 150 -2.24 23.24 -34.83
N THR A 151 -2.78 22.08 -34.48
CA THR A 151 -4.15 21.70 -34.85
C THR A 151 -5.12 22.36 -33.87
N PRO A 152 -6.23 22.96 -34.36
CA PRO A 152 -7.23 23.56 -33.49
C PRO A 152 -7.82 22.51 -32.56
N VAL A 153 -8.08 22.92 -31.32
CA VAL A 153 -8.72 22.09 -30.30
C VAL A 153 -10.19 22.50 -30.31
N ASP A 154 -11.06 21.64 -30.85
CA ASP A 154 -12.48 21.95 -31.02
C ASP A 154 -13.14 22.31 -29.67
N GLU A 155 -13.76 23.49 -29.59
CA GLU A 155 -14.34 24.09 -28.37
C GLU A 155 -15.57 23.31 -27.82
N ALA A 156 -16.01 22.25 -28.49
CA ALA A 156 -17.14 21.40 -28.08
C ALA A 156 -16.91 20.65 -26.75
N GLU A 157 -15.69 20.67 -26.21
CA GLU A 157 -15.35 19.94 -24.98
C GLU A 157 -15.90 20.59 -23.70
N GLU A 158 -16.23 21.88 -23.68
CA GLU A 158 -16.66 22.54 -22.44
C GLU A 158 -18.11 22.20 -22.01
N GLU A 159 -19.00 21.92 -22.97
CA GLU A 159 -20.42 21.63 -22.66
C GLU A 159 -20.64 20.18 -22.23
N HIS A 160 -19.97 19.22 -22.88
CA HIS A 160 -20.06 17.81 -22.52
C HIS A 160 -19.48 17.50 -21.14
N VAL A 161 -18.46 18.26 -20.72
CA VAL A 161 -17.85 18.11 -19.40
C VAL A 161 -18.83 18.54 -18.29
N LYS A 162 -19.57 19.65 -18.49
CA LYS A 162 -20.61 20.10 -17.54
C LYS A 162 -21.78 19.12 -17.48
N ALA A 163 -22.17 18.53 -18.61
CA ALA A 163 -23.22 17.51 -18.67
C ALA A 163 -22.81 16.20 -17.98
N ALA A 164 -21.57 15.74 -18.19
CA ALA A 164 -21.02 14.54 -17.57
C ALA A 164 -20.84 14.68 -16.05
N GLU A 165 -20.41 15.86 -15.57
CA GLU A 165 -20.30 16.15 -14.13
C GLU A 165 -21.67 16.12 -13.44
N LYS A 166 -22.70 16.72 -14.04
CA LYS A 166 -24.07 16.67 -13.52
C LYS A 166 -24.61 15.23 -13.46
N ALA A 167 -24.30 14.40 -14.48
CA ALA A 167 -24.69 12.99 -14.50
C ALA A 167 -23.98 12.17 -13.40
N LEU A 168 -22.69 12.42 -13.15
CA LEU A 168 -21.91 11.73 -12.12
C LEU A 168 -22.36 12.12 -10.70
N GLN A 169 -22.69 13.40 -10.49
CA GLN A 169 -23.19 13.90 -9.21
C GLN A 169 -24.57 13.31 -8.86
N LYS A 170 -25.44 13.12 -9.86
CA LYS A 170 -26.73 12.42 -9.69
C LYS A 170 -26.54 10.95 -9.27
N LYS A 171 -25.53 10.26 -9.83
CA LYS A 171 -25.22 8.85 -9.50
C LYS A 171 -24.66 8.66 -8.08
N LYS A 172 -24.05 9.68 -7.48
CA LYS A 172 -23.57 9.64 -6.07
C LYS A 172 -24.70 9.74 -5.05
N ARG A 173 -25.75 10.55 -5.30
CA ARG A 173 -26.90 10.67 -4.37
C ARG A 173 -27.70 9.37 -4.21
N VAL A 174 -27.72 8.51 -5.23
CA VAL A 174 -28.48 7.25 -5.19
C VAL A 174 -27.76 6.17 -4.36
N ARG A 175 -26.45 6.30 -4.12
CA ARG A 175 -25.65 5.31 -3.38
C ARG A 175 -25.60 5.53 -1.87
N SER A 176 -26.20 6.59 -1.34
CA SER A 176 -26.37 6.73 0.10
C SER A 176 -27.49 5.81 0.57
N ILE A 177 -27.12 4.75 1.28
CA ILE A 177 -28.07 3.86 1.96
C ILE A 177 -28.93 4.73 2.89
N PRO A 178 -30.28 4.67 2.82
CA PRO A 178 -31.13 5.52 3.63
C PRO A 178 -30.93 5.18 5.12
N PRO A 179 -30.65 6.19 5.97
CA PRO A 179 -30.27 5.97 7.38
C PRO A 179 -31.32 5.22 8.19
N LYS A 180 -32.59 5.26 7.76
CA LYS A 180 -33.70 4.54 8.38
C LYS A 180 -33.52 3.01 8.33
N ARG A 181 -32.95 2.44 7.26
CA ARG A 181 -32.71 0.99 7.18
C ARG A 181 -31.58 0.55 8.12
N LEU A 182 -30.54 1.36 8.26
CA LEU A 182 -29.42 1.08 9.17
C LEU A 182 -29.89 1.06 10.65
N TYR A 183 -30.76 2.00 11.03
CA TYR A 183 -31.32 2.04 12.39
C TYR A 183 -32.20 0.81 12.71
N VAL A 184 -32.98 0.34 11.74
CA VAL A 184 -33.80 -0.88 11.91
C VAL A 184 -32.91 -2.11 12.16
N TYR A 185 -31.81 -2.29 11.41
CA TYR A 185 -30.89 -3.40 11.66
C TYR A 185 -30.21 -3.30 13.03
N PHE A 186 -29.79 -2.11 13.44
CA PHE A 186 -29.25 -1.89 14.80
C PHE A 186 -30.27 -2.23 15.89
N ALA A 187 -31.52 -1.80 15.74
CA ALA A 187 -32.59 -2.11 16.69
C ALA A 187 -32.86 -3.61 16.79
N ILE A 188 -32.87 -4.33 15.67
CA ILE A 188 -33.03 -5.79 15.64
C ILE A 188 -31.85 -6.49 16.34
N MET A 189 -30.60 -6.06 16.07
CA MET A 189 -29.41 -6.65 16.70
C MET A 189 -29.39 -6.40 18.22
N ILE A 190 -29.79 -5.22 18.67
CA ILE A 190 -29.91 -4.89 20.10
C ILE A 190 -31.03 -5.72 20.75
N PHE A 191 -32.17 -5.88 20.08
CA PHE A 191 -33.27 -6.70 20.58
C PHE A 191 -32.86 -8.16 20.76
N ILE A 192 -32.15 -8.74 19.78
CA ILE A 192 -31.62 -10.11 19.87
C ILE A 192 -30.63 -10.26 21.03
N LEU A 193 -29.77 -9.25 21.26
CA LEU A 193 -28.83 -9.24 22.39
C LEU A 193 -29.56 -9.21 23.74
N ILE A 194 -30.58 -8.37 23.88
CA ILE A 194 -31.38 -8.26 25.12
C ILE A 194 -32.12 -9.56 25.40
N VAL A 195 -32.74 -10.17 24.38
CA VAL A 195 -33.44 -11.46 24.52
C VAL A 195 -32.47 -12.57 24.94
N LYS A 196 -31.26 -12.62 24.38
CA LYS A 196 -30.21 -13.55 24.81
C LYS A 196 -29.77 -13.34 26.26
N LEU A 197 -29.76 -12.10 26.73
CA LEU A 197 -29.35 -11.73 28.09
C LEU A 197 -30.43 -12.04 29.15
N LEU A 198 -31.70 -12.16 28.73
CA LEU A 198 -32.83 -12.49 29.60
C LEU A 198 -33.12 -14.00 29.68
N ILE A 199 -32.69 -14.77 28.67
CA ILE A 199 -32.90 -16.23 28.59
C ILE A 199 -31.66 -17.01 29.08
N GLY A 200 -30.53 -16.31 29.25
CA GLY A 200 -29.28 -16.86 29.82
C GLY A 200 -29.22 -16.71 31.33
#